data_AF-A0A2N9K8V0-F1
#
_entry.id   AF-A0A2N9K8V0-F1
#
_cell.length_a   1.000
_cell.length_b   1.000
_cell.length_c   1.000
_cell.angle_alpha   90.00
_cell.angle_beta   90.00
_cell.angle_gamma   90.00
#
_symmetry.space_group_name_H-M   'P 1'
#
loop_
_entity.id
_entity.type
_entity.pdbx_description
1 polymer ?
#
loop_
_entity_poly.entity_id
_entity_poly.type
_entity_poly.pdbx_seq_one_letter_code
_entity_poly.pdbx_strand_id
1 'polypeptide(L)'
;MTPLHNFNIFSRLKDYLDNILIAKHTFKYTESGESVGLMQNHKCLVFQSSGCVYSDKNSVYANMDFAKQYLETMFKNIMDFDEFNIIRAEGTDFLERSVILEKIKSKFKTIFATSTNKSIKKIMVFKNAKI
;
A
#
# COMPACT_ATOMS: atom_id res chain seq x y z
N MET A 1 8.32 1.72 -0.14
CA MET A 1 8.18 2.18 -1.55
C MET A 1 8.34 0.94 -2.43
N THR A 2 7.57 0.80 -3.53
CA THR A 2 7.62 -0.40 -4.37
C THR A 2 7.43 -0.05 -5.85
N PRO A 3 8.27 -0.53 -6.77
CA PRO A 3 7.89 -0.59 -8.17
C PRO A 3 6.84 -1.70 -8.37
N LEU A 4 6.06 -1.59 -9.44
CA LEU A 4 5.22 -2.68 -9.94
C LEU A 4 6.04 -3.52 -10.92
N HIS A 5 6.24 -4.80 -10.59
CA HIS A 5 6.94 -5.76 -11.44
C HIS A 5 5.94 -6.82 -11.88
N ASN A 6 5.74 -6.97 -13.20
CA ASN A 6 4.82 -7.96 -13.77
C ASN A 6 3.45 -7.98 -13.06
N PHE A 7 2.80 -6.81 -12.99
CA PHE A 7 1.48 -6.61 -12.35
C PHE A 7 1.43 -6.75 -10.82
N ASN A 8 2.53 -7.10 -10.16
CA ASN A 8 2.53 -7.39 -8.72
C ASN A 8 3.70 -6.70 -7.97
N ILE A 9 3.76 -6.94 -6.66
CA ILE A 9 4.90 -6.55 -5.82
C ILE A 9 6.15 -7.35 -6.20
N PHE A 10 7.32 -6.74 -6.03
CA PHE A 10 8.59 -7.43 -6.26
C PHE A 10 8.88 -8.48 -5.17
N SER A 11 9.66 -9.50 -5.52
CA SER A 11 9.91 -10.68 -4.68
C SER A 11 10.44 -10.34 -3.28
N ARG A 12 11.37 -9.39 -3.15
CA ARG A 12 11.91 -9.00 -1.83
C ARG A 12 10.88 -8.30 -0.93
N LEU A 13 9.89 -7.62 -1.50
CA LEU A 13 8.79 -7.08 -0.69
C LEU A 13 7.89 -8.22 -0.19
N LYS A 14 7.65 -9.25 -1.01
CA LYS A 14 6.92 -10.44 -0.59
C LYS A 14 7.66 -11.17 0.53
N ASP A 15 8.96 -11.38 0.37
CA ASP A 15 9.85 -11.95 1.40
C ASP A 15 9.79 -11.16 2.71
N TYR A 16 9.88 -9.83 2.65
CA TYR A 16 9.72 -8.99 3.84
C TYR A 16 8.33 -9.13 4.49
N LEU A 17 7.26 -9.18 3.70
CA LEU A 17 5.90 -9.34 4.22
C LEU A 17 5.72 -10.68 4.92
N ASP A 18 6.30 -11.75 4.38
CA ASP A 18 6.28 -13.08 5.01
C ASP A 18 6.97 -13.08 6.39
N ASN A 19 7.97 -12.22 6.59
CA ASN A 19 8.65 -12.07 7.87
C ASN A 19 7.91 -11.19 8.89
N ILE A 20 6.87 -10.45 8.50
CA ILE A 20 6.07 -9.63 9.44
C ILE A 20 4.63 -10.14 9.61
N LEU A 21 4.13 -10.97 8.69
CA LEU A 21 2.82 -11.63 8.79
C LEU A 21 2.91 -12.86 9.70
N ILE A 22 3.12 -12.61 10.99
CA ILE A 22 3.31 -13.65 12.01
C ILE A 22 2.07 -13.73 12.90
N ALA A 23 1.51 -14.93 13.01
CA ALA A 23 0.41 -15.23 13.90
C ALA A 23 0.76 -14.90 15.37
N LYS A 24 -0.21 -14.37 16.11
CA LYS A 24 -0.10 -13.84 17.49
C LYS A 24 0.75 -12.56 17.63
N HIS A 25 1.31 -12.04 16.54
CA HIS A 25 2.06 -10.77 16.53
C HIS A 25 1.38 -9.68 15.72
N THR A 26 0.98 -9.98 14.47
CA THR A 26 0.33 -9.00 13.58
C THR A 26 -1.10 -9.37 13.20
N PHE A 27 -1.46 -10.64 13.37
CA PHE A 27 -2.83 -11.14 13.33
C PHE A 27 -2.94 -12.38 14.22
N LYS A 28 -4.14 -12.87 14.52
CA LYS A 28 -4.39 -14.13 15.22
C LYS A 28 -5.63 -14.81 14.66
N TYR A 29 -5.81 -16.09 14.99
CA TYR A 29 -7.05 -16.81 14.69
C TYR A 29 -8.02 -16.76 15.88
N THR A 30 -9.31 -16.63 15.57
CA THR A 30 -10.39 -16.86 16.53
C THR A 30 -10.60 -18.35 16.76
N GLU A 31 -11.45 -18.69 17.72
CA GLU A 31 -11.89 -20.08 17.94
C GLU A 31 -12.65 -20.65 16.73
N SER A 32 -13.29 -19.80 15.92
CA SER A 32 -13.95 -20.16 14.64
C SER A 32 -12.98 -20.29 13.45
N GLY A 33 -11.68 -20.02 13.63
CA GLY A 33 -10.66 -20.12 12.58
C GLY A 33 -10.54 -18.88 11.68
N GLU A 34 -11.28 -17.81 11.97
CA GLU A 34 -11.20 -16.55 11.24
C GLU A 34 -9.94 -15.77 11.65
N SER A 35 -9.35 -15.03 10.71
CA SER A 35 -8.21 -14.16 11.00
C SER A 35 -8.69 -12.82 11.55
N VAL A 36 -8.13 -12.38 12.67
CA VAL A 36 -8.35 -11.06 13.26
C VAL A 36 -7.01 -10.35 13.41
N GLY A 37 -6.91 -9.14 12.87
CA GLY A 37 -5.69 -8.34 12.92
C GLY A 37 -5.37 -7.80 14.32
N LEU A 38 -4.10 -7.45 14.53
CA LEU A 38 -3.59 -6.92 15.80
C LEU A 38 -2.94 -5.54 15.65
N MET A 39 -3.09 -4.91 14.48
CA MET A 39 -2.39 -3.68 14.11
C MET A 39 -3.32 -2.46 14.03
N GLN A 40 -4.42 -2.47 14.78
CA GLN A 40 -5.29 -1.29 14.91
C GLN A 40 -4.48 -0.09 15.45
N ASN A 41 -4.96 1.12 15.19
CA ASN A 41 -4.27 2.38 15.46
C ASN A 41 -3.00 2.62 14.64
N HIS A 42 -2.72 1.78 13.63
CA HIS A 42 -1.64 2.01 12.67
C HIS A 42 -2.19 2.38 11.30
N LYS A 43 -1.43 3.19 10.57
CA LYS A 43 -1.74 3.62 9.21
C LYS A 43 -0.63 3.19 8.25
N CYS A 44 -1.01 2.71 7.08
CA CYS A 44 -0.11 2.30 6.01
C CYS A 44 -0.17 3.29 4.85
N LEU A 45 0.99 3.75 4.39
CA LEU A 45 1.13 4.56 3.19
C LEU A 45 2.13 3.90 2.24
N VAL A 46 1.63 3.49 1.08
CA VAL A 46 2.41 2.88 0.01
C VAL A 46 2.73 3.93 -1.05
N PHE A 47 4.00 4.00 -1.43
CA PHE A 47 4.42 4.68 -2.66
C PHE A 47 4.68 3.63 -3.72
N GLN A 48 3.93 3.69 -4.82
CA GLN A 48 4.04 2.74 -5.92
C GLN A 48 4.38 3.44 -7.23
N SER A 49 5.31 2.90 -8.01
CA SER A 49 5.56 3.35 -9.38
C SER A 49 5.18 2.29 -10.41
N SER A 50 4.72 2.70 -11.59
CA SER A 50 4.36 1.79 -12.68
C SER A 50 4.48 2.44 -14.06
N GLY A 51 4.89 1.65 -15.05
CA GLY A 51 4.95 2.06 -16.46
C GLY A 51 3.59 2.50 -17.01
N CYS A 52 2.53 1.72 -16.72
CA CYS A 52 1.14 2.03 -17.09
C CYS A 52 0.35 2.72 -15.97
N VAL A 53 -0.83 3.23 -16.33
CA VAL A 53 -1.84 3.81 -15.42
C VAL A 53 -2.83 2.73 -14.98
N TYR A 54 -2.92 2.50 -13.67
CA TYR A 54 -3.79 1.49 -13.05
C TYR A 54 -4.97 2.11 -12.29
N SER A 55 -4.89 3.41 -11.97
CA SER A 55 -5.95 4.10 -11.20
C SER A 55 -7.19 4.48 -12.03
N ASP A 56 -7.08 4.51 -13.35
CA ASP A 56 -8.19 4.80 -14.24
C ASP A 56 -9.10 3.57 -14.35
N LYS A 57 -10.33 3.70 -13.86
CA LYS A 57 -11.34 2.62 -13.88
C LYS A 57 -11.78 2.21 -15.29
N ASN A 58 -11.55 3.06 -16.29
CA ASN A 58 -11.87 2.75 -17.69
C ASN A 58 -10.71 2.06 -18.43
N SER A 59 -9.54 1.95 -17.79
CA SER A 59 -8.37 1.28 -18.36
C SER A 59 -8.53 -0.24 -18.31
N VAL A 60 -8.01 -0.93 -19.32
CA VAL A 60 -7.88 -2.41 -19.32
C VAL A 60 -7.04 -2.91 -18.12
N TYR A 61 -6.18 -2.07 -17.56
CA TYR A 61 -5.33 -2.39 -16.43
C TYR A 61 -6.00 -2.20 -15.06
N ALA A 62 -7.20 -1.60 -15.00
CA ALA A 62 -7.87 -1.28 -13.73
C ALA A 62 -8.03 -2.50 -12.81
N ASN A 63 -8.39 -3.65 -13.39
CA ASN A 63 -8.61 -4.90 -12.65
C ASN A 63 -7.31 -5.69 -12.42
N MET A 64 -6.19 -5.26 -13.01
CA MET A 64 -4.87 -5.90 -12.93
C MET A 64 -3.94 -5.24 -11.91
N ASP A 65 -4.45 -4.36 -11.06
CA ASP A 65 -3.70 -3.71 -9.98
C ASP A 65 -3.47 -4.66 -8.79
N PHE A 66 -2.95 -5.86 -9.06
CA PHE A 66 -2.80 -6.93 -8.08
C PHE A 66 -1.86 -6.55 -6.94
N ALA A 67 -0.83 -5.75 -7.23
CA ALA A 67 0.07 -5.22 -6.20
C ALA A 67 -0.69 -4.45 -5.11
N LYS A 68 -1.59 -3.52 -5.49
CA LYS A 68 -2.42 -2.77 -4.54
C LYS A 68 -3.38 -3.70 -3.82
N GLN A 69 -4.07 -4.57 -4.56
CA GLN A 69 -5.07 -5.48 -3.99
C GLN A 69 -4.42 -6.37 -2.92
N TYR A 70 -3.25 -6.94 -3.21
CA TYR A 70 -2.51 -7.76 -2.25
C TYR A 70 -2.10 -6.95 -1.02
N LEU A 71 -1.44 -5.81 -1.21
CA LEU A 71 -0.98 -4.97 -0.09
C LEU A 71 -2.14 -4.47 0.78
N GLU A 72 -3.21 -3.98 0.17
CA GLU A 72 -4.41 -3.53 0.89
C GLU A 72 -5.04 -4.69 1.67
N THR A 73 -5.19 -5.86 1.05
CA THR A 73 -5.73 -7.05 1.73
C THR A 73 -4.87 -7.44 2.92
N MET A 74 -3.53 -7.49 2.78
CA MET A 74 -2.65 -7.87 3.88
C MET A 74 -2.68 -6.84 5.01
N PHE A 75 -2.50 -5.55 4.71
CA PHE A 75 -2.44 -4.53 5.76
C PHE A 75 -3.80 -4.24 6.40
N LYS A 76 -4.87 -4.14 5.60
CA LYS A 76 -6.19 -3.73 6.10
C LYS A 76 -7.04 -4.93 6.53
N ASN A 77 -7.12 -5.97 5.72
CA ASN A 77 -8.07 -7.06 5.98
C ASN A 77 -7.48 -8.15 6.89
N ILE A 78 -6.17 -8.39 6.82
CA ILE A 78 -5.50 -9.41 7.65
C ILE A 78 -4.90 -8.81 8.92
N MET A 79 -4.11 -7.74 8.79
CA MET A 79 -3.43 -7.12 9.93
C MET A 79 -4.29 -6.09 10.67
N ASP A 80 -5.39 -5.62 10.08
CA ASP A 80 -6.33 -4.64 10.64
C ASP A 80 -5.74 -3.25 10.92
N PHE A 81 -4.98 -2.71 9.95
CA PHE A 81 -4.57 -1.30 9.95
C PHE A 81 -5.80 -0.39 9.72
N ASP A 82 -5.92 0.67 10.53
CA ASP A 82 -7.01 1.65 10.45
C ASP A 82 -7.13 2.32 9.07
N GLU A 83 -5.99 2.50 8.39
CA GLU A 83 -5.92 3.19 7.12
C GLU A 83 -4.88 2.57 6.20
N PHE A 84 -5.25 2.40 4.93
CA PHE A 84 -4.35 2.03 3.86
C PHE A 84 -4.48 3.07 2.74
N ASN A 85 -3.37 3.74 2.44
CA ASN A 85 -3.28 4.71 1.36
C ASN A 85 -2.21 4.33 0.38
N ILE A 86 -2.41 4.72 -0.88
CA ILE A 86 -1.42 4.59 -1.93
C ILE A 86 -1.25 5.91 -2.68
N ILE A 87 0.01 6.28 -2.91
CA ILE A 87 0.43 7.38 -3.77
C ILE A 87 1.16 6.78 -4.97
N ARG A 88 0.72 7.15 -6.17
CA ARG A 88 1.13 6.53 -7.43
C ARG A 88 1.98 7.46 -8.28
N ALA A 89 3.15 6.98 -8.68
CA ALA A 89 3.91 7.48 -9.81
C ALA A 89 3.67 6.55 -11.01
N GLU A 90 2.51 6.67 -11.64
CA GLU A 90 2.05 5.75 -12.69
C GLU A 90 2.05 6.42 -14.07
N GLY A 91 2.13 5.62 -15.14
CA GLY A 91 2.26 6.12 -16.50
C GLY A 91 3.69 6.55 -16.85
N THR A 92 4.70 6.05 -16.14
CA THR A 92 6.10 6.53 -16.28
C THR A 92 6.69 6.31 -17.66
N ASP A 93 6.11 5.40 -18.45
CA ASP A 93 6.66 5.05 -19.77
C ASP A 93 6.15 5.99 -20.87
N PHE A 94 5.07 6.75 -20.63
CA PHE A 94 4.43 7.57 -21.67
C PHE A 94 3.81 8.89 -21.20
N LEU A 95 3.75 9.17 -19.89
CA LEU A 95 3.31 10.47 -19.37
C LEU A 95 4.50 11.37 -19.06
N GLU A 96 4.31 12.66 -19.29
CA GLU A 96 5.26 13.69 -18.88
C GLU A 96 5.47 13.69 -17.36
N ARG A 97 6.74 13.83 -16.95
CA ARG A 97 7.14 13.82 -15.53
C ARG A 97 6.40 14.89 -14.72
N SER A 98 6.16 16.06 -15.31
CA SER A 98 5.41 17.15 -14.66
C SER A 98 3.98 16.72 -14.30
N VAL A 99 3.28 16.05 -15.22
CA VAL A 99 1.93 15.53 -14.99
C VAL A 99 1.90 14.51 -13.86
N ILE A 100 2.88 13.60 -13.83
CA ILE A 100 3.01 12.60 -12.76
C ILE A 100 3.24 13.29 -11.41
N LEU A 101 4.16 14.27 -11.35
CA LEU A 101 4.45 14.99 -10.11
C LEU A 101 3.26 15.80 -9.58
N GLU A 102 2.47 16.43 -10.47
CA GLU A 102 1.27 17.15 -10.05
C GLU A 102 0.20 16.21 -9.48
N LYS A 103 -0.02 15.03 -10.09
CA LYS A 103 -0.91 14.00 -9.53
C LYS A 103 -0.44 13.54 -8.15
N ILE A 104 0.86 13.31 -7.98
CA ILE A 104 1.46 12.93 -6.69
C ILE A 104 1.22 14.02 -5.64
N LYS A 105 1.55 15.29 -5.95
CA LYS A 105 1.35 16.42 -5.03
C LYS A 105 -0.12 16.57 -4.61
N SER A 106 -1.03 16.47 -5.57
CA SER A 106 -2.48 16.53 -5.31
C SER A 106 -2.91 15.41 -4.36
N LYS A 107 -2.51 14.17 -4.63
CA LYS A 107 -2.84 13.02 -3.77
C LYS A 107 -2.24 13.12 -2.38
N PHE A 108 -0.99 13.59 -2.26
CA PHE A 108 -0.35 13.91 -0.99
C PHE A 108 -1.20 14.90 -0.20
N LYS A 109 -1.57 16.04 -0.79
CA LYS A 109 -2.38 17.06 -0.11
C LYS A 109 -3.70 16.47 0.40
N THR A 110 -4.39 15.65 -0.41
CA THR A 110 -5.63 14.99 0.01
C THR A 110 -5.44 14.09 1.23
N ILE A 111 -4.45 13.19 1.22
CA ILE A 111 -4.21 12.24 2.32
C ILE A 111 -3.87 12.97 3.63
N PHE A 112 -3.01 13.98 3.55
CA PHE A 112 -2.54 14.70 4.74
C PHE A 112 -3.56 15.74 5.25
N ALA A 113 -4.42 16.30 4.40
CA ALA A 113 -5.54 17.14 4.84
C ALA A 113 -6.60 16.36 5.63
N THR A 114 -6.83 15.09 5.29
CA THR A 114 -7.73 14.22 6.04
C THR A 114 -7.11 13.73 7.36
N SER A 115 -5.79 13.69 7.45
CA SER A 115 -5.05 13.16 8.61
C SER A 115 -4.93 14.13 9.80
N THR A 116 -5.18 15.43 9.63
CA THR A 116 -5.07 16.45 10.68
C THR A 116 -6.10 16.34 11.82
N ASN A 117 -7.08 15.42 11.73
CA ASN A 117 -8.15 15.27 12.73
C ASN A 117 -8.06 14.02 13.64
N LYS A 118 -7.04 13.15 13.48
CA LYS A 118 -6.83 11.99 14.38
C LYS A 118 -5.36 11.89 14.73
N SER A 119 -5.06 11.91 16.04
CA SER A 119 -3.72 11.77 16.63
C SER A 119 -2.86 10.78 15.85
N ILE A 120 -1.88 11.28 15.08
CA ILE A 120 -1.00 10.45 14.25
C ILE A 120 -0.03 9.74 15.19
N LYS A 121 -0.38 8.54 15.63
CA LYS A 121 0.56 7.63 16.30
C LYS A 121 1.14 6.68 15.24
N LYS A 122 2.35 7.01 14.76
CA LYS A 122 3.24 6.21 13.90
C LYS A 122 2.77 5.98 12.45
N ILE A 123 3.44 6.65 11.51
CA ILE A 123 3.45 6.29 10.09
C ILE A 123 4.52 5.21 9.90
N MET A 124 4.14 4.02 9.46
CA MET A 124 5.11 2.98 9.10
C MET A 124 5.66 3.28 7.70
N VAL A 125 6.88 3.83 7.64
CA VAL A 125 7.59 4.05 6.37
C VAL A 125 8.51 2.86 6.12
N PHE A 126 8.15 2.02 5.15
CA PHE A 126 9.01 0.93 4.68
C PHE A 126 10.23 1.50 3.94
N LYS A 127 11.29 1.79 4.68
CA LYS A 127 12.65 2.00 4.16
C LYS A 127 13.41 0.67 4.31
N ASN A 128 14.15 0.32 3.27
CA ASN A 128 14.98 -0.88 3.18
C ASN A 128 15.69 -1.17 4.52
N ALA A 129 15.25 -2.20 5.22
CA ALA A 129 16.02 -2.79 6.29
C ALA A 129 17.22 -3.47 5.63
N LYS A 130 18.43 -2.95 5.88
CA LYS A 130 19.64 -3.74 5.69
C LYS A 130 19.56 -4.87 6.73
N ILE A 131 19.48 -6.09 6.25
CA ILE A 131 19.90 -7.27 7.00
C ILE A 131 21.43 -7.19 7.10
#